data_AF-A0AAV2S781-F1
#
_entry.id   AF-A0AAV2S781-F1
#
_cell.length_a   1.000
_cell.length_b   1.000
_cell.length_c   1.000
_cell.angle_alpha   90.00
_cell.angle_beta   90.00
_cell.angle_gamma   90.00
#
_symmetry.space_group_name_H-M   'P 1'
#
loop_
_entity.id
_entity.type
_entity.pdbx_description
1 polymer ?
#
loop_
_entity_poly.entity_id
_entity_poly.type
_entity_poly.pdbx_seq_one_letter_code
_entity_poly.pdbx_strand_id
1 'polypeptide(L)'
;TETRKQISQESLQYVMNESAYNFNKMEVTSFGRQQQVIVGMEAWQTYSVVVQCYNIHGPGPLSQPTSVTTMEGVPSQPPGGIECNGLIGGQALTIHWLPPPANTHNGRLTSYSLIITHIDHTKGSVDEVVRELK
;
A
#
# COMPACT_ATOMS: atom_id res chain seq x y z
N THR A 1 31.11 35.77 -15.47
CA THR A 1 31.07 35.54 -14.02
C THR A 1 29.65 35.76 -13.54
N GLU A 2 29.05 34.69 -12.99
CA GLU A 2 27.86 34.68 -12.12
C GLU A 2 26.53 35.26 -12.63
N THR A 3 25.85 34.49 -13.49
CA THR A 3 24.38 34.42 -13.43
C THR A 3 24.02 33.28 -12.48
N ARG A 4 24.20 33.50 -11.18
CA ARG A 4 23.65 32.63 -10.13
C ARG A 4 22.14 32.80 -10.20
N LYS A 5 21.50 32.00 -11.06
CA LYS A 5 20.06 32.03 -11.35
C LYS A 5 19.30 32.14 -10.03
N GLN A 6 18.55 33.24 -9.88
CA GLN A 6 17.47 33.37 -8.91
C GLN A 6 16.40 32.32 -9.25
N ILE A 7 16.66 31.06 -8.89
CA ILE A 7 15.62 30.05 -8.87
C ILE A 7 14.88 30.33 -7.55
N SER A 8 13.71 30.96 -7.61
CA SER A 8 12.74 30.79 -6.53
C SER A 8 12.35 29.32 -6.55
N GLN A 9 12.70 28.54 -5.54
CA GLN A 9 12.56 27.07 -5.60
C GLN A 9 11.15 26.66 -5.19
N GLU A 10 10.19 27.13 -5.97
CA GLU A 10 8.81 26.65 -5.92
C GLU A 10 8.68 25.61 -7.03
N SER A 11 8.31 24.38 -6.64
CA SER A 11 8.13 23.28 -7.57
C SER A 11 6.75 22.68 -7.41
N LEU A 12 6.12 22.36 -8.53
CA LEU A 12 4.92 21.53 -8.56
C LEU A 12 5.31 20.09 -8.84
N GLN A 13 4.67 19.18 -8.13
CA GLN A 13 4.79 17.75 -8.35
C GLN A 13 3.44 17.20 -8.78
N TYR A 14 3.43 16.50 -9.90
CA TYR A 14 2.28 15.80 -10.42
C TYR A 14 2.51 14.31 -10.20
N VAL A 15 1.54 13.67 -9.56
CA VAL A 15 1.59 12.23 -9.23
C VAL A 15 0.32 11.59 -9.76
N MET A 16 0.48 10.71 -10.74
CA MET A 16 -0.61 9.94 -11.33
C MET A 16 -0.55 8.50 -10.82
N ASN A 17 -1.62 8.02 -10.20
CA ASN A 17 -1.83 6.59 -9.98
C ASN A 17 -2.29 5.97 -11.30
N GLU A 18 -1.45 5.16 -11.94
CA GLU A 18 -1.75 4.58 -13.25
C GLU A 18 -2.90 3.56 -13.17
N SER A 19 -2.96 2.78 -12.08
CA SER A 19 -3.99 1.76 -11.83
C SER A 19 -5.38 2.37 -11.58
N ALA A 20 -5.43 3.47 -10.83
CA ALA A 20 -6.67 4.11 -10.43
C ALA A 20 -7.04 5.33 -11.31
N TYR A 21 -6.20 5.66 -12.29
CA TYR A 21 -6.29 6.83 -13.16
C TYR A 21 -6.54 8.14 -12.38
N ASN A 22 -5.96 8.23 -11.19
CA ASN A 22 -6.14 9.36 -10.28
C ASN A 22 -4.93 10.28 -10.33
N PHE A 23 -5.18 11.58 -10.44
CA PHE A 23 -4.15 12.60 -10.57
C PHE A 23 -4.11 13.51 -9.33
N ASN A 24 -2.95 13.60 -8.70
CA ASN A 24 -2.70 14.49 -7.58
C ASN A 24 -1.68 15.55 -7.97
N LYS A 25 -2.03 16.82 -7.74
CA LYS A 25 -1.14 17.97 -7.85
C LYS A 25 -0.70 18.38 -6.45
N MET A 26 0.60 18.49 -6.22
CA MET A 26 1.18 18.95 -4.97
C MET A 26 2.06 20.17 -5.22
N GLU A 27 1.85 21.22 -4.43
CA GLU A 27 2.69 22.42 -4.47
C GLU A 27 3.74 22.31 -3.37
N VAL A 28 5.01 22.39 -3.77
CA VAL A 28 6.16 22.26 -2.86
C VAL A 28 6.93 23.57 -2.91
N THR A 29 6.74 24.39 -1.88
CA THR A 29 7.51 25.61 -1.64
C THR A 29 8.74 25.23 -0.82
N SER A 30 9.89 25.00 -1.45
CA SER A 30 11.10 24.61 -0.72
C SER A 30 12.36 25.22 -1.30
N PHE A 31 12.84 26.29 -0.65
CA PHE A 31 14.13 26.90 -0.93
C PHE A 31 15.29 26.02 -0.45
N GLY A 32 16.26 25.78 -1.33
CA GLY A 32 17.47 24.98 -1.13
C GLY A 32 17.27 23.49 -1.35
N ARG A 33 16.04 23.00 -1.43
CA ARG A 33 15.75 21.56 -1.33
C ARG A 33 15.73 20.91 -2.72
N GLN A 34 16.51 19.85 -2.86
CA GLN A 34 16.54 19.02 -4.09
C GLN A 34 15.78 17.71 -3.94
N GLN A 35 15.22 17.45 -2.75
CA GLN A 35 14.54 16.21 -2.41
C GLN A 35 13.26 16.51 -1.65
N GLN A 36 12.22 15.75 -1.96
CA GLN A 36 10.93 15.82 -1.28
C GLN A 36 10.39 14.40 -1.11
N VAL A 37 9.77 14.15 0.05
CA VAL A 37 9.10 12.89 0.34
C VAL A 37 7.61 13.07 0.08
N ILE A 38 7.03 12.17 -0.72
CA ILE A 38 5.59 12.04 -0.94
C ILE A 38 5.11 10.91 -0.03
N VAL A 39 4.05 11.18 0.75
CA VAL A 39 3.49 10.23 1.74
C VAL A 39 2.02 9.95 1.42
N GLY A 40 1.47 8.88 2.02
CA GLY A 40 0.06 8.51 1.83
C GLY A 40 -0.24 7.85 0.48
N MET A 41 0.77 7.23 -0.13
CA MET A 41 0.59 6.45 -1.36
C MET A 41 0.01 5.07 -1.04
N GLU A 42 -0.79 4.52 -1.95
CA GLU A 42 -1.30 3.16 -1.84
C GLU A 42 -0.16 2.15 -2.00
N ALA A 43 -0.21 1.07 -1.24
CA ALA A 43 0.77 -0.01 -1.32
C ALA A 43 0.57 -0.83 -2.61
N TRP A 44 1.67 -1.34 -3.16
CA TRP A 44 1.69 -2.13 -4.38
C TRP A 44 1.00 -1.48 -5.59
N GLN A 45 1.26 -0.19 -5.79
CA GLN A 45 0.68 0.59 -6.88
C GLN A 45 1.76 1.34 -7.67
N THR A 46 1.59 1.41 -8.98
CA THR A 46 2.49 2.14 -9.87
C THR A 46 2.03 3.57 -10.06
N TYR A 47 2.96 4.49 -9.86
CA TYR A 47 2.76 5.92 -9.97
C TYR A 47 3.71 6.52 -11.00
N SER A 48 3.21 7.47 -11.80
CA SER A 48 4.03 8.32 -12.65
C SER A 48 4.20 9.69 -12.01
N VAL A 49 5.46 10.13 -11.85
CA VAL A 49 5.80 11.39 -11.21
C VAL A 49 6.43 12.35 -12.22
N VAL A 50 5.94 13.59 -12.26
CA VAL A 50 6.47 14.69 -13.08
C VAL A 50 6.66 15.93 -12.21
N VAL A 51 7.77 16.63 -12.40
CA VAL A 51 8.11 17.84 -11.64
C VAL A 51 8.20 19.05 -12.57
N GLN A 52 7.71 20.19 -12.11
CA GLN A 52 7.81 21.48 -12.80
C GLN A 52 8.33 22.55 -11.84
N CYS A 53 9.39 23.24 -12.21
CA CYS A 53 9.90 24.36 -11.42
C CYS A 53 9.24 25.67 -11.84
N TYR A 54 9.08 26.61 -10.91
CA TYR A 54 8.55 27.94 -11.16
C TYR A 54 9.57 29.00 -10.76
N ASN A 55 9.77 30.01 -11.61
CA ASN A 55 10.53 31.20 -11.27
C ASN A 55 9.65 32.45 -11.32
N ILE A 56 10.22 33.62 -11.02
CA ILE A 56 9.52 34.91 -11.11
C ILE A 56 9.01 35.26 -12.51
N HIS A 57 9.51 34.59 -13.55
CA HIS A 57 9.08 34.74 -14.94
C HIS A 57 8.03 33.69 -15.35
N GLY A 58 7.70 32.73 -14.47
CA GLY A 58 6.67 31.72 -14.69
C GLY A 58 7.17 30.26 -14.62
N PRO A 59 6.37 29.31 -15.13
CA PRO A 59 6.72 27.89 -15.14
C PRO A 59 7.89 27.59 -16.08
N GLY A 60 8.81 26.76 -15.60
CA GLY A 60 9.79 26.07 -16.42
C GLY A 60 9.19 24.86 -17.15
N PRO A 61 10.00 24.17 -17.96
CA PRO A 61 9.59 22.93 -18.61
C PRO A 61 9.30 21.82 -17.59
N LEU A 62 8.40 20.91 -17.96
CA LEU A 62 8.15 19.68 -17.21
C LEU A 62 9.37 18.75 -17.30
N SER A 63 9.63 18.02 -16.21
CA SER A 63 10.57 16.90 -16.24
C SER A 63 10.05 15.75 -17.09
N GLN A 64 10.93 14.80 -17.43
CA GLN A 64 10.46 13.52 -17.95
C GLN A 64 9.66 12.77 -16.85
N PRO A 65 8.59 12.04 -17.23
CA PRO A 65 7.85 11.22 -16.29
C PRO A 65 8.72 10.08 -15.78
N THR A 66 8.66 9.83 -14.47
CA THR A 66 9.34 8.71 -13.83
C THR A 66 8.29 7.80 -13.21
N SER A 67 8.23 6.55 -13.67
CA SER A 67 7.33 5.54 -13.09
C SER A 67 8.01 4.84 -11.91
N VAL A 68 7.28 4.73 -10.80
CA VAL A 68 7.73 4.11 -9.55
C VAL A 68 6.59 3.27 -8.96
N THR A 69 6.91 2.05 -8.52
CA THR A 69 5.95 1.19 -7.81
C THR A 69 6.22 1.25 -6.32
N THR A 70 5.18 1.47 -5.52
CA THR A 70 5.28 1.42 -4.06
C THR A 70 5.54 0.00 -3.57
N MET A 71 6.15 -0.11 -2.39
CA MET A 71 6.41 -1.41 -1.76
C MET A 71 5.10 -2.14 -1.42
N GLU A 72 5.20 -3.46 -1.26
CA GLU A 72 4.14 -4.27 -0.68
C GLU A 72 3.86 -3.83 0.77
N GLY A 73 2.61 -3.91 1.16
CA GLY A 73 2.10 -3.62 2.49
C GLY A 73 1.33 -4.81 3.05
N VAL A 74 0.83 -4.66 4.27
CA VAL A 74 -0.01 -5.68 4.90
C VAL A 74 -1.40 -5.69 4.24
N PRO A 75 -2.02 -6.87 4.03
CA PRO A 75 -3.41 -6.94 3.59
C PRO A 75 -4.31 -6.14 4.53
N SER A 76 -5.17 -5.31 3.96
CA SER A 76 -6.04 -4.39 4.71
C SER A 76 -7.42 -4.96 5.03
N GLN A 77 -7.79 -6.08 4.42
CA GLN A 77 -9.04 -6.77 4.69
C GLN A 77 -8.81 -8.26 4.99
N PRO A 78 -9.62 -8.85 5.88
CA PRO A 78 -9.55 -10.27 6.18
C PRO A 78 -10.09 -11.13 5.02
N PRO A 79 -9.79 -12.44 5.00
CA PRO A 79 -10.48 -13.40 4.15
C PRO A 79 -11.99 -13.36 4.39
N GLY A 80 -12.77 -13.52 3.32
CA GLY A 80 -14.23 -13.53 3.36
C GLY A 80 -14.79 -14.96 3.42
N GLY A 81 -16.11 -15.08 3.60
CA GLY A 81 -16.82 -16.36 3.42
C GLY A 81 -16.26 -17.51 4.28
N ILE A 82 -15.92 -17.22 5.54
CA ILE A 82 -15.40 -18.23 6.46
C ILE A 82 -16.54 -19.21 6.79
N GLU A 83 -16.38 -20.46 6.37
CA GLU A 83 -17.28 -21.56 6.67
C GLU A 83 -16.51 -22.63 7.44
N CYS A 84 -17.11 -23.14 8.51
CA CYS A 84 -16.50 -24.17 9.35
C CYS A 84 -17.51 -25.30 9.57
N ASN A 85 -17.17 -26.48 9.08
CA ASN A 85 -18.02 -27.66 9.15
C ASN A 85 -17.29 -28.76 9.93
N GLY A 86 -17.88 -29.18 11.06
CA GLY A 86 -17.43 -30.36 11.79
C GLY A 86 -17.77 -31.62 11.01
N LEU A 87 -16.80 -32.52 10.83
CA LEU A 87 -17.05 -33.82 10.23
C LEU A 87 -17.79 -34.73 11.23
N ILE A 88 -18.64 -35.60 10.70
CA ILE A 88 -19.37 -36.60 11.47
C ILE A 88 -18.34 -37.47 12.23
N GLY A 89 -18.39 -37.44 13.57
CA GLY A 89 -17.44 -38.14 14.44
C GLY A 89 -16.54 -37.23 15.30
N GLY A 90 -16.59 -35.90 15.11
CA GLY A 90 -16.04 -34.92 16.06
C GLY A 90 -14.50 -34.79 16.11
N GLN A 91 -13.76 -35.50 15.25
CA GLN A 91 -12.30 -35.50 15.25
C GLN A 91 -11.67 -34.66 14.13
N ALA A 92 -12.48 -34.08 13.25
CA ALA A 92 -11.99 -33.31 12.13
C ALA A 92 -12.93 -32.14 11.83
N LEU A 93 -12.32 -31.01 11.46
CA LEU A 93 -13.00 -29.83 10.99
C LEU A 93 -12.53 -29.50 9.58
N THR A 94 -13.47 -29.18 8.72
CA THR A 94 -13.21 -28.61 7.40
C THR A 94 -13.50 -27.12 7.46
N ILE A 95 -12.53 -26.31 7.06
CA ILE A 95 -12.64 -24.85 7.06
C ILE A 95 -12.45 -24.37 5.63
N HIS A 96 -13.37 -23.53 5.14
CA HIS A 96 -13.31 -22.88 3.84
C HIS A 96 -13.31 -21.37 4.02
N TRP A 97 -12.62 -20.66 3.14
CA TRP A 97 -12.63 -19.20 3.06
C TRP A 97 -12.42 -18.75 1.62
N LEU A 98 -12.83 -17.53 1.35
CA LEU A 98 -12.58 -16.81 0.12
C LEU A 98 -11.36 -15.89 0.30
N PRO A 99 -10.54 -15.72 -0.75
CA PRO A 99 -9.44 -14.76 -0.71
C PRO A 99 -9.99 -13.34 -0.48
N PRO A 100 -9.23 -12.47 0.22
CA PRO A 100 -9.60 -11.06 0.33
C PRO A 100 -9.63 -10.40 -1.07
N PRO A 101 -10.31 -9.26 -1.24
CA PRO A 101 -10.31 -8.53 -2.50
C PRO A 101 -8.89 -8.15 -2.96
N ALA A 102 -8.57 -8.28 -4.24
CA ALA A 102 -7.20 -8.08 -4.75
C ALA A 102 -6.63 -6.68 -4.45
N ASN A 103 -7.47 -5.64 -4.50
CA ASN A 103 -7.11 -4.26 -4.16
C ASN A 103 -6.79 -4.06 -2.66
N THR A 104 -7.06 -5.06 -1.83
CA THR A 104 -6.81 -5.02 -0.39
C THR A 104 -5.65 -5.90 0.02
N HIS A 105 -5.09 -6.69 -0.90
CA HIS A 105 -3.89 -7.50 -0.66
C HIS A 105 -2.70 -6.61 -0.35
N ASN A 106 -2.68 -5.39 -0.91
CA ASN A 106 -1.59 -4.43 -0.77
C ASN A 106 -0.23 -5.01 -1.21
N GLY A 107 -0.23 -6.04 -2.06
CA GLY A 107 0.95 -6.82 -2.39
C GLY A 107 0.56 -8.16 -2.98
N ARG A 108 1.52 -9.09 -3.04
CA ARG A 108 1.26 -10.45 -3.49
C ARG A 108 0.83 -11.31 -2.31
N LEU A 109 -0.36 -11.93 -2.41
CA LEU A 109 -0.81 -12.91 -1.43
C LEU A 109 0.08 -14.18 -1.50
N THR A 110 0.71 -14.55 -0.38
CA THR A 110 1.71 -15.64 -0.31
C THR A 110 1.31 -16.82 0.56
N SER A 111 0.57 -16.60 1.64
CA SER A 111 0.15 -17.65 2.58
C SER A 111 -1.07 -17.22 3.39
N TYR A 112 -1.65 -18.17 4.13
CA TYR A 112 -2.67 -17.94 5.16
C TYR A 112 -2.21 -18.51 6.50
N SER A 113 -2.55 -17.83 7.60
CA SER A 113 -2.36 -18.33 8.97
C SER A 113 -3.72 -18.66 9.59
N LEU A 114 -3.88 -19.89 10.05
CA LEU A 114 -5.07 -20.38 10.71
C LEU A 114 -4.79 -20.57 12.20
N ILE A 115 -5.59 -19.95 13.06
CA ILE A 115 -5.51 -20.08 14.51
C ILE A 115 -6.79 -20.77 14.98
N ILE A 116 -6.65 -21.94 15.59
CA ILE A 116 -7.76 -22.69 16.20
C ILE A 116 -7.52 -22.74 17.71
N THR A 117 -8.50 -22.32 18.49
CA THR A 117 -8.46 -22.37 19.95
C THR A 117 -9.46 -23.38 20.48
N HIS A 118 -9.00 -24.28 21.36
CA HIS A 118 -9.90 -25.15 22.10
C HIS A 118 -10.45 -24.40 23.31
N ILE A 119 -11.77 -24.25 23.37
CA ILE A 119 -12.44 -23.57 24.49
C ILE A 119 -12.96 -24.64 25.45
N ASP A 120 -12.16 -24.96 26.47
CA ASP A 120 -12.59 -25.80 27.58
C ASP A 120 -13.39 -24.98 28.58
N HIS A 121 -14.72 -25.15 28.62
CA HIS A 121 -15.58 -24.46 29.59
C HIS A 121 -15.32 -24.84 31.06
N THR A 122 -14.44 -25.81 31.33
CA THR A 122 -14.16 -26.35 32.68
C THR A 122 -12.75 -26.05 33.19
N LYS A 123 -11.85 -25.55 32.34
CA LYS A 123 -10.50 -25.12 32.72
C LYS A 123 -10.23 -23.79 32.05
N GLY A 124 -9.83 -22.77 32.81
CA GLY A 124 -9.48 -21.45 32.28
C GLY A 124 -8.20 -21.39 31.41
N SER A 125 -7.84 -22.49 30.75
CA SER A 125 -6.67 -22.61 29.87
C SER A 125 -7.15 -22.74 28.44
N VAL A 126 -6.64 -21.88 27.56
CA VAL A 126 -6.90 -21.91 26.12
C VAL A 126 -5.72 -22.60 25.45
N ASP A 127 -5.96 -23.74 24.81
CA ASP A 127 -4.94 -24.38 23.96
C ASP A 127 -5.05 -23.80 22.55
N GLU A 128 -4.00 -23.08 22.13
CA GLU A 128 -3.91 -22.43 20.82
C GLU A 128 -3.11 -23.29 19.83
N VAL A 129 -3.71 -23.60 18.69
CA VAL A 129 -3.08 -24.32 17.58
C VAL A 129 -2.97 -23.37 16.39
N VAL A 130 -1.74 -22.98 16.05
CA VAL A 130 -1.43 -22.15 14.88
C VAL A 130 -0.94 -23.04 13.73
N ARG A 131 -1.52 -22.87 12.54
CA ARG A 131 -1.08 -23.54 11.30
C ARG A 131 -0.88 -22.53 10.17
N GLU A 132 0.27 -22.60 9.51
CA GLU A 132 0.51 -21.87 8.27
C GLU A 132 0.15 -22.73 7.05
N LEU A 133 -0.51 -22.12 6.09
CA LEU A 133 -0.96 -22.73 4.84
C LEU A 133 -0.34 -21.96 3.68
N LYS A 134 0.33 -22.69 2.77
CA LYS A 134 0.96 -22.15 1.57
C LYS A 134 0.09 -22.33 0.35
#